data_AF-A0A7J9ZAK7-F1
#
_entry.id   AF-A0A7J9ZAK7-F1
#
_cell.length_a   1.000
_cell.length_b   1.000
_cell.length_c   1.000
_cell.angle_alpha   90.00
_cell.angle_beta   90.00
_cell.angle_gamma   90.00
#
_symmetry.space_group_name_H-M   'P 1'
#
loop_
_entity.id
_entity.type
_entity.pdbx_description
1 polymer ?
#
loop_
_entity_poly.entity_id
_entity_poly.type
_entity_poly.pdbx_seq_one_letter_code
_entity_poly.pdbx_strand_id
1 'polypeptide(L)' 'MNIVVCVKQVPDTYSERKLDPVDKTLDRASADGVINELDEYAIEEA' A
#
# COMPACT_ATOMS: atom_id res chain seq x y z
N MET A 1 -25.70 -12.42 1.94
CA MET A 1 -24.40 -13.02 1.59
C MET A 1 -23.36 -12.31 2.44
N ASN A 2 -22.37 -13.02 3.00
CA ASN A 2 -21.30 -12.38 3.76
C ASN A 2 -20.01 -12.47 2.94
N ILE A 3 -19.39 -11.33 2.69
CA ILE A 3 -18.14 -11.21 1.94
C ILE A 3 -17.07 -10.64 2.88
N VAL A 4 -15.85 -11.16 2.77
CA VAL A 4 -14.68 -10.62 3.44
C VAL A 4 -13.73 -10.11 2.37
N VAL A 5 -13.36 -8.84 2.47
CA VAL A 5 -12.34 -8.22 1.60
C VAL A 5 -11.03 -8.13 2.36
N CYS A 6 -9.99 -8.74 1.81
CA CYS A 6 -8.63 -8.58 2.31
C CYS A 6 -8.07 -7.26 1.81
N VAL A 7 -7.53 -6.45 2.72
CA VAL A 7 -6.94 -5.15 2.39
C VAL A 7 -5.49 -5.07 2.85
N LYS A 8 -4.69 -4.28 2.15
CA LYS A 8 -3.28 -4.06 2.45
C LYS A 8 -2.96 -2.57 2.44
N GLN A 9 -2.32 -2.13 3.52
CA GLN A 9 -1.66 -0.82 3.55
C GLN A 9 -0.34 -0.90 2.76
N VAL A 10 -0.11 0.08 1.87
CA VAL A 10 1.10 0.22 1.07
C VAL A 10 1.58 1.68 1.12
N PRO A 11 2.88 1.95 0.87
CA PRO A 11 3.34 3.32 0.65
C PRO A 11 2.70 3.93 -0.60
N ASP A 12 2.33 5.20 -0.53
CA ASP A 12 1.79 5.95 -1.67
C ASP A 12 2.75 5.89 -2.88
N THR A 13 2.22 5.46 -4.02
CA THR A 13 2.99 5.28 -5.25
C THR A 13 3.27 6.59 -5.98
N TYR A 14 2.55 7.66 -5.65
CA TYR A 14 2.83 9.03 -6.10
C TYR A 14 3.99 9.70 -5.34
N SER A 15 4.36 9.15 -4.18
CA SER A 15 5.53 9.58 -3.40
C SER A 15 6.83 9.00 -3.94
N GLU A 16 7.97 9.67 -3.66
CA GLU A 16 9.29 9.15 -4.02
C GLU A 16 9.58 7.85 -3.26
N ARG A 17 9.96 6.80 -4.01
CA ARG A 17 10.31 5.49 -3.44
C ARG A 17 11.82 5.28 -3.52
N LYS A 18 12.45 5.16 -2.36
CA LYS A 18 13.89 4.99 -2.25
C LYS A 18 14.25 3.76 -1.42
N LEU A 19 15.23 3.01 -1.90
CA LEU A 19 15.82 1.93 -1.13
C LEU A 19 16.92 2.49 -0.22
N ASP A 20 16.97 2.00 1.01
CA ASP A 20 18.12 2.19 1.89
C ASP A 20 19.39 1.62 1.19
N PRO A 21 20.48 2.39 1.12
CA PRO A 21 21.67 1.97 0.39
C PRO A 21 22.44 0.83 1.08
N VAL A 22 22.26 0.61 2.38
CA VAL A 22 22.95 -0.39 3.18
C VAL A 22 22.21 -1.73 3.14
N ASP A 23 20.93 -1.75 3.51
CA ASP A 23 20.17 -3.00 3.67
C ASP A 23 19.20 -3.31 2.52
N LYS A 24 19.08 -2.38 1.55
CA LYS A 24 18.22 -2.50 0.36
C LYS A 24 16.73 -2.64 0.66
N THR A 25 16.28 -2.28 1.86
CA THR A 25 14.86 -2.20 2.19
C THR A 25 14.28 -0.88 1.71
N LEU A 26 12.96 -0.82 1.51
CA LEU A 26 12.26 0.42 1.13
C LEU A 26 12.12 1.33 2.36
N ASP A 27 12.49 2.60 2.23
CA ASP A 27 12.14 3.62 3.22
C ASP A 27 10.62 3.81 3.23
N ARG A 28 9.98 3.27 4.27
CA ARG A 28 8.52 3.36 4.47
C ARG A 28 8.12 4.48 5.42
N ALA A 29 9.09 5.13 6.07
CA ALA A 29 8.80 6.22 7.00
C ALA A 29 8.64 7.55 6.28
N SER A 30 9.25 7.69 5.09
CA SER A 30 9.22 8.91 4.29
C SER A 30 7.98 9.10 3.42
N ALA A 31 7.13 8.08 3.30
CA ALA A 31 5.95 8.09 2.45
C ALA A 31 4.69 7.77 3.26
N ASP A 32 3.58 8.40 2.89
CA ASP A 32 2.30 8.14 3.54
C ASP A 32 1.81 6.72 3.25
N GLY A 33 1.19 6.09 4.25
CA GLY A 33 0.55 4.79 4.11
C GLY A 33 -0.87 4.94 3.56
N VAL A 34 -1.13 4.35 2.40
CA VAL A 34 -2.44 4.34 1.73
C VAL A 34 -2.96 2.91 1.60
N ILE A 35 -4.25 2.75 1.31
CA ILE A 35 -4.80 1.46 0.90
C ILE A 35 -4.27 1.15 -0.50
N ASN A 36 -3.93 -0.11 -0.76
CA ASN A 36 -3.59 -0.54 -2.11
C ASN A 36 -4.74 -0.22 -3.09
N GLU A 37 -4.44 0.47 -4.18
CA GLU A 37 -5.42 0.91 -5.19
C GLU A 37 -6.32 -0.22 -5.69
N LEU A 38 -5.80 -1.45 -5.80
CA LEU A 38 -6.60 -2.62 -6.20
C LEU A 38 -7.56 -3.10 -5.12
N ASP A 39 -7.19 -2.93 -3.85
CA ASP A 39 -8.02 -3.33 -2.72
C ASP A 39 -9.16 -2.32 -2.54
N GLU A 40 -8.99 -1.05 -2.95
CA GLU A 40 -10.09 -0.06 -3.00
C GLU A 40 -11.21 -0.51 -3.96
N TYR A 41 -10.85 -1.06 -5.13
CA TYR A 41 -11.84 -1.62 -6.06
C TYR A 41 -12.54 -2.86 -5.48
N ALA A 42 -11.80 -3.70 -4.75
CA ALA A 42 -12.39 -4.86 -4.08
C ALA A 42 -13.35 -4.45 -2.95
N ILE A 43 -13.10 -3.33 -2.27
CA ILE A 43 -14.01 -2.76 -1.27
C ILE A 43 -15.29 -2.24 -1.94
N GLU A 44 -15.17 -1.53 -3.06
CA GLU A 44 -16.32 -0.95 -3.78
C GLU A 44 -17.30 -2.02 -4.30
N GLU A 45 -16.78 -3.15 -4.80
CA GLU A 45 -17.59 -4.21 -5.42
C GLU A 45 -18.24 -5.19 -4.42
N ALA A 46 -17.79 -5.20 -3.16
CA ALA A 46 -18.13 -6.25 -2.18
C ALA A 46 -19.46 -6.05 -1.44
#